data_AF-A0A950S420-F1
#
_entry.id   AF-A0A950S420-F1
#
_cell.length_a   1.000
_cell.length_b   1.000
_cell.length_c   1.000
_cell.angle_alpha   90.00
_cell.angle_beta   90.00
_cell.angle_gamma   90.00
#
_symmetry.space_group_name_H-M   'P 1'
#
loop_
_entity.id
_entity.type
_entity.pdbx_description
1 polymer ?
#
loop_
_entity_poly.entity_id
_entity_poly.type
_entity_poly.pdbx_seq_one_letter_code
_entity_poly.pdbx_strand_id
1 'polypeptide(L)' 'FRHKSEPVLAVQYHPEAAPGPHDSFHLFGEFMNLIDEWK' A
#
# COMPACT_ATOMS: atom_id res chain seq x y z
N PHE A 1 -1.62 8.46 -3.06
CA PHE A 1 -2.78 8.59 -3.98
C PHE A 1 -3.67 7.38 -3.80
N ARG A 2 -5.00 7.55 -3.78
CA ARG A 2 -5.98 6.45 -3.71
C ARG A 2 -7.12 6.76 -4.67
N HIS A 3 -7.54 5.78 -5.46
CA HIS A 3 -8.72 5.92 -6.30
C HIS A 3 -9.98 5.94 -5.44
N LYS A 4 -11.04 6.64 -5.89
CA LYS A 4 -12.25 6.84 -5.08
C LYS A 4 -13.21 5.65 -5.12
N SER A 5 -13.20 4.88 -6.21
CA SER A 5 -14.16 3.79 -6.45
C SER A 5 -13.53 2.45 -6.78
N GLU A 6 -12.22 2.43 -7.07
CA GLU A 6 -11.51 1.23 -7.51
C GLU A 6 -10.47 0.87 -6.45
N PRO A 7 -10.12 -0.42 -6.28
CA PRO A 7 -9.12 -0.89 -5.32
C PRO A 7 -7.70 -0.58 -5.81
N VAL A 8 -7.39 0.71 -6.01
CA VAL A 8 -6.12 1.19 -6.56
C VAL A 8 -5.51 2.24 -5.61
N LEU A 9 -4.26 2.01 -5.23
CA LEU A 9 -3.44 2.94 -4.46
C LEU A 9 -2.04 3.06 -5.06
N ALA A 10 -1.41 4.22 -4.86
CA ALA A 10 -0.04 4.47 -5.27
C ALA A 10 0.66 5.41 -4.28
N VAL A 11 1.95 5.17 -4.04
CA VAL A 11 2.82 6.02 -3.23
C VAL A 11 4.05 6.42 -4.02
N GLN A 12 4.60 7.60 -3.72
CA GLN A 12 5.77 8.14 -4.41
C GLN A 12 7.08 7.76 -3.71
N TYR A 13 7.03 7.47 -2.42
CA TYR A 13 8.17 7.06 -1.61
C TYR A 13 8.34 5.53 -1.61
N HIS A 14 9.42 5.07 -1.00
CA HIS A 14 9.78 3.66 -0.85
C HIS A 14 9.19 3.08 0.46
N PRO A 15 7.99 2.48 0.46
CA PRO A 15 7.39 1.90 1.67
C PRO A 15 8.19 0.70 2.21
N GLU A 16 9.01 0.06 1.37
CA GLU A 16 9.93 -1.02 1.73
C GLU A 16 11.12 -0.55 2.57
N ALA A 17 11.38 0.77 2.59
CA ALA A 17 12.57 1.38 3.19
C ALA A 17 13.89 0.74 2.68
N ALA A 18 14.92 0.70 3.54
CA ALA A 18 16.29 0.21 3.26
C ALA A 18 17.19 1.13 2.38
N PRO A 19 17.82 2.18 2.96
CA PRO A 19 17.72 2.64 4.35
C PRO A 19 16.50 3.53 4.58
N GLY A 20 15.98 3.58 5.81
CA GLY A 20 14.89 4.48 6.17
C GLY A 20 13.98 3.94 7.27
N PRO A 21 13.04 4.76 7.78
CA PRO A 21 12.07 4.34 8.77
C PRO A 21 11.00 3.42 8.15
N HIS A 22 10.45 2.51 8.97
CA HIS A 22 9.44 1.54 8.54
C HIS A 22 8.00 2.06 8.71
N ASP A 23 7.80 3.38 8.82
CA ASP A 23 6.51 4.01 9.12
C ASP A 23 5.44 3.67 8.07
N SER A 24 5.86 3.36 6.84
CA SER A 24 5.00 3.07 5.70
C SER A 24 4.76 1.57 5.44
N PHE A 25 5.25 0.66 6.28
CA PHE A 25 5.10 -0.79 6.06
C PHE A 25 3.64 -1.28 6.07
N HIS A 26 2.74 -0.54 6.72
CA HIS A 26 1.30 -0.84 6.75
C HIS A 26 0.66 -0.91 5.36
N LEU A 27 1.23 -0.21 4.37
CA LEU A 27 0.73 -0.20 2.99
C LEU A 27 0.78 -1.57 2.31
N PHE A 28 1.71 -2.43 2.71
CA PHE A 28 1.74 -3.83 2.26
C PHE A 28 0.53 -4.62 2.79
N GLY A 29 0.15 -4.38 4.06
CA GLY A 29 -1.06 -4.97 4.64
C GLY A 29 -2.33 -4.48 3.94
N GLU A 30 -2.43 -3.18 3.64
CA GLU A 30 -3.54 -2.65 2.85
C GLU A 30 -3.62 -3.27 1.45
N PHE A 31 -2.47 -3.44 0.78
CA PHE A 31 -2.43 -4.09 -0.53
C PHE A 31 -2.91 -5.55 -0.47
N MET A 32 -2.50 -6.31 0.54
CA MET A 32 -2.96 -7.69 0.72
C MET A 32 -4.48 -7.77 0.97
N ASN A 33 -5.03 -6.85 1.76
CA ASN A 33 -6.48 -6.78 1.97
C ASN A 33 -7.24 -6.55 0.66
N LEU A 34 -6.73 -5.68 -0.22
CA LEU A 34 -7.33 -5.47 -1.55
C LEU A 34 -7.30 -6.73 -2.42
N ILE A 35 -6.27 -7.57 -2.31
CA ILE A 35 -6.18 -8.85 -3.02
C ILE A 35 -7.21 -9.84 -2.46
N ASP A 36 -7.35 -9.92 -1.13
CA ASP A 36 -8.29 -10.85 -0.50
C ASP A 36 -9.75 -10.49 -0.74
N GLU A 37 -10.08 -9.20 -0.77
CA GLU A 37 -11.43 -8.69 -1.09
C GLU A 37 -11.84 -8.89 -2.56
N TRP A 38 -10.88 -9.07 -3.48
CA TRP A 38 -11.17 -9.29 -4.90
C TRP A 38 -11.70 -10.71 -5.22
N LYS A 39 -11.71 -11.62 -4.24
CA LYS A 39 -12.21 -12.99 -4.41
C LYS A 39 -13.74 -13.08 -4.50
#